data_AF-A0A5B8VFU1-F1
#
_entry.id   AF-A0A5B8VFU1-F1
#
_cell.length_a   1.000
_cell.length_b   1.000
_cell.length_c   1.000
_cell.angle_alpha   90.00
_cell.angle_beta   90.00
_cell.angle_gamma   90.00
#
_symmetry.space_group_name_H-M   'P 1'
#
loop_
_entity.id
_entity.type
_entity.pdbx_description
1 polymer ?
#
loop_
_entity_poly.entity_id
_entity_poly.type
_entity_poly.pdbx_seq_one_letter_code
_entity_poly.pdbx_strand_id
1 'polypeptide(L)' 'MKEENKTSSRKKFMLGAIAIFTSLTALKFWLPKDNKKGTEKKDTVKMLTQDGRLVEIDKALLTSKNKKITDEELKTWVKK' A
#
# COMPACT_ATOMS: atom_id res chain seq x y z
N MET A 1 -55.65 -34.33 8.94
CA MET A 1 -55.01 -33.13 8.36
C MET A 1 -54.12 -32.50 9.41
N LYS A 2 -52.80 -32.45 9.18
CA LYS A 2 -51.82 -31.51 9.76
C LYS A 2 -50.43 -31.87 9.24
N GLU A 3 -50.05 -31.26 8.12
CA GLU A 3 -48.64 -31.16 7.72
C GLU A 3 -48.16 -29.76 8.06
N GLU A 4 -47.39 -29.64 9.14
CA GLU A 4 -46.83 -28.36 9.58
C GLU A 4 -45.31 -28.32 9.33
N ASN A 5 -44.95 -27.75 8.18
CA ASN A 5 -43.91 -26.72 8.01
C ASN A 5 -42.61 -26.83 8.83
N LYS A 6 -41.78 -27.85 8.58
CA LYS A 6 -40.38 -27.89 9.10
C LYS A 6 -39.31 -27.36 8.11
N THR A 7 -39.73 -26.80 6.98
CA THR A 7 -38.85 -26.34 5.88
C THR A 7 -38.52 -24.84 5.95
N SER A 8 -39.14 -24.10 6.89
CA SER A 8 -39.03 -22.64 7.04
C SER A 8 -37.71 -22.19 7.69
N SER A 9 -37.17 -22.98 8.61
CA SER A 9 -36.03 -22.59 9.46
C SER A 9 -34.71 -22.43 8.68
N ARG A 10 -34.39 -23.38 7.78
CA ARG A 10 -33.16 -23.32 6.96
C ARG A 10 -33.15 -22.14 5.99
N LYS A 11 -34.31 -21.83 5.40
CA LYS A 11 -34.48 -20.69 4.48
C LYS A 11 -34.31 -19.37 5.21
N LYS A 12 -34.85 -19.25 6.44
CA LYS A 12 -34.66 -18.06 7.29
C LYS A 12 -33.19 -17.86 7.69
N PHE A 13 -32.48 -18.95 8.00
CA PHE A 13 -31.04 -18.89 8.29
C PHE A 13 -30.22 -18.44 7.07
N MET A 14 -30.48 -19.01 5.88
CA MET A 14 -29.76 -18.57 4.68
C MET A 14 -30.08 -17.12 4.30
N LEU A 15 -31.34 -16.70 4.39
CA LEU A 15 -31.73 -15.31 4.13
C LEU A 15 -31.08 -14.35 5.13
N GLY A 16 -31.01 -14.73 6.41
CA GLY A 16 -30.31 -13.97 7.44
C GLY A 16 -28.81 -13.87 7.17
N ALA A 17 -28.17 -14.98 6.79
CA ALA A 17 -26.75 -15.00 6.45
C ALA A 17 -26.46 -14.09 5.24
N ILE A 18 -27.24 -14.19 4.17
CA ILE A 18 -27.08 -13.35 2.97
C ILE A 18 -27.23 -11.87 3.34
N ALA A 19 -28.23 -11.50 4.16
CA ALA A 19 -28.43 -10.12 4.58
C ALA A 19 -27.26 -9.55 5.41
N ILE A 20 -26.64 -10.38 6.25
CA ILE A 20 -25.45 -9.98 7.03
C ILE A 20 -24.25 -9.81 6.10
N PHE A 21 -24.01 -10.74 5.17
CA PHE A 21 -22.87 -10.64 4.25
C PHE A 21 -22.97 -9.45 3.28
N THR A 22 -24.16 -9.15 2.75
CA THR A 22 -24.35 -8.00 1.86
C THR A 22 -24.21 -6.67 2.60
N SER A 23 -24.73 -6.57 3.83
CA SER A 23 -24.60 -5.35 4.64
C SER A 23 -23.15 -5.06 5.05
N LEU A 24 -22.36 -6.06 5.46
CA LEU A 24 -20.93 -5.87 5.75
C LEU A 24 -20.13 -5.46 4.50
N THR A 25 -20.45 -6.02 3.34
CA THR A 25 -19.75 -5.71 2.09
C THR A 25 -20.05 -4.29 1.61
N ALA A 26 -21.32 -3.86 1.69
CA ALA A 26 -21.72 -2.50 1.36
C ALA A 26 -21.11 -1.47 2.32
N LEU A 27 -21.08 -1.78 3.63
CA LEU A 27 -20.48 -0.91 4.63
C LEU A 27 -18.97 -0.73 4.40
N LYS A 28 -18.25 -1.79 4.01
CA LYS A 28 -16.82 -1.73 3.65
C LYS A 28 -16.52 -0.85 2.44
N PHE A 29 -17.48 -0.69 1.52
CA PHE A 29 -17.35 0.21 0.38
C PHE A 29 -17.68 1.67 0.72
N TRP A 30 -18.55 1.91 1.70
CA TRP A 30 -18.93 3.26 2.13
C TRP A 30 -18.02 3.84 3.22
N LEU A 31 -17.45 2.99 4.08
CA LEU A 31 -16.50 3.42 5.09
C LEU A 31 -15.24 3.94 4.37
N PRO A 32 -14.80 5.18 4.65
CA PRO A 32 -13.53 5.66 4.14
C PRO A 32 -12.46 4.67 4.61
N LYS A 33 -11.74 4.09 3.65
CA LYS A 33 -10.58 3.24 3.93
C LYS A 33 -9.67 4.08 4.78
N ASP A 34 -9.66 3.79 6.07
CA ASP A 34 -8.77 4.44 7.00
C ASP A 34 -7.39 4.11 6.47
N ASN A 35 -6.77 5.10 5.82
CA ASN A 35 -5.38 5.06 5.46
C ASN A 35 -4.65 5.14 6.79
N LYS A 36 -4.72 4.04 7.57
CA LYS A 36 -3.69 3.69 8.51
C LYS A 36 -2.45 3.73 7.65
N LYS A 37 -1.78 4.88 7.69
CA LYS A 37 -0.37 5.07 7.42
C LYS A 37 0.30 4.12 8.40
N GLY A 38 0.19 2.82 8.14
CA GLY A 38 0.88 1.78 8.85
C GLY A 38 2.31 2.04 8.45
N THR A 39 2.98 2.85 9.28
CA THR A 39 4.38 3.25 9.17
C THR A 39 4.81 3.23 7.72
N GLU A 40 4.52 4.31 6.98
CA GLU A 40 5.11 4.57 5.67
C GLU A 40 6.53 4.05 5.74
N LYS A 41 6.79 2.90 5.10
CA LYS A 41 8.11 2.31 5.09
C LYS A 41 8.89 3.33 4.32
N LYS A 42 9.61 4.21 5.03
CA LYS A 42 10.40 5.27 4.40
C LYS A 42 11.21 4.56 3.32
N ASP A 43 11.00 4.95 2.07
CA ASP A 43 11.68 4.32 0.96
C ASP A 43 13.18 4.60 1.15
N THR A 44 13.92 3.61 1.63
CA THR A 44 15.36 3.72 1.89
C THR A 44 16.16 3.10 0.76
N VAL A 45 17.25 3.74 0.37
CA VAL A 45 18.20 3.22 -0.62
C VAL A 45 19.51 2.88 0.09
N LYS A 46 20.12 1.76 -0.29
CA LYS A 46 21.46 1.36 0.17
C LYS A 46 22.51 2.06 -0.66
N MET A 47 23.44 2.75 -0.01
CA MET A 47 24.55 3.46 -0.65
C MET A 47 25.86 3.15 0.07
N LEU A 48 26.96 3.17 -0.68
CA LEU A 48 28.29 3.11 -0.10
C LEU A 48 28.74 4.52 0.28
N THR A 49 29.35 4.64 1.46
CA THR A 49 30.06 5.85 1.88
C THR A 49 31.44 5.91 1.22
N GLN A 50 32.10 7.07 1.27
CA GLN A 50 33.44 7.25 0.69
C GLN A 50 34.49 6.32 1.32
N ASP A 51 34.30 5.91 2.57
CA ASP A 51 35.11 4.91 3.28
C ASP A 51 34.66 3.46 3.04
N GLY A 52 33.70 3.22 2.15
CA GLY A 52 33.30 1.88 1.69
C GLY A 52 32.28 1.16 2.58
N ARG A 53 31.61 1.84 3.51
CA ARG A 53 30.57 1.24 4.36
C ARG A 53 29.20 1.32 3.70
N LEU A 54 28.39 0.28 3.89
CA LEU A 54 27.02 0.24 3.37
C LEU A 54 26.06 0.92 4.37
N VAL A 55 25.33 1.94 3.91
CA VAL A 55 24.40 2.73 4.73
C VAL A 55 23.04 2.82 4.04
N GLU A 56 21.96 2.79 4.83
CA GLU A 56 20.58 2.99 4.36
C GLU A 56 20.19 4.47 4.54
N ILE A 57 19.77 5.12 3.45
CA ILE A 57 19.43 6.55 3.43
C ILE A 57 18.00 6.72 2.94
N ASP A 58 17.26 7.63 3.56
CA ASP A 58 15.92 8.03 3.12
C ASP A 58 15.99 8.68 1.74
N LYS A 59 15.27 8.11 0.77
CA LYS A 59 15.25 8.56 -0.62
C LYS A 59 14.75 10.00 -0.76
N ALA A 60 13.90 10.47 0.15
CA ALA A 60 13.38 11.84 0.12
C ALA A 60 14.49 12.90 0.30
N LEU A 61 15.59 12.55 0.96
CA LEU A 61 16.75 13.43 1.14
C LEU A 61 17.63 13.53 -0.12
N LEU A 62 17.51 12.56 -1.03
CA LEU A 62 18.29 12.49 -2.27
C LEU A 62 17.58 13.14 -3.47
N THR A 63 16.32 13.57 -3.31
CA THR A 63 15.46 14.09 -4.39
C THR A 63 15.83 15.49 -4.93
N SER A 64 17.02 16.01 -4.63
CA SER A 64 17.55 17.17 -5.33
C SER A 64 17.82 16.81 -6.79
N LYS A 65 17.18 17.52 -7.73
CA LYS A 65 17.24 17.35 -9.19
C LYS A 65 18.51 16.61 -9.68
N ASN A 66 18.37 15.31 -9.95
CA ASN A 66 19.40 14.51 -10.61
C ASN A 66 19.56 15.01 -12.05
N LYS A 67 20.33 16.07 -12.27
CA LYS A 67 20.73 16.51 -13.60
C LYS A 67 21.79 15.54 -14.10
N LYS A 68 21.50 14.81 -15.17
CA LYS A 68 22.51 14.03 -15.87
C LYS A 68 23.57 15.00 -16.40
N ILE A 69 24.83 14.80 -16.00
CA ILE A 69 25.96 15.59 -16.48
C ILE A 69 26.12 15.40 -18.00
N THR A 70 26.41 16.48 -18.73
CA THR A 70 26.70 16.41 -20.17
C THR A 70 28.18 16.11 -20.42
N ASP A 71 28.51 15.64 -21.63
CA ASP A 71 29.89 15.37 -22.04
C ASP A 71 30.79 16.61 -21.96
N GLU A 72 30.20 17.79 -22.18
CA GLU A 72 30.90 19.08 -22.09
C GLU A 72 31.26 19.44 -20.64
N GLU A 73 30.31 19.24 -19.71
CA GLU A 73 30.53 19.44 -18.28
C GLU A 73 31.59 18.48 -17.74
N LEU A 74 31.60 17.23 -18.22
CA LEU A 74 32.59 16.23 -17.86
C LEU A 74 34.01 16.61 -18.31
N LYS A 75 34.17 17.14 -19.53
CA LYS A 75 35.46 17.61 -20.05
C LYS A 75 36.05 18.76 -19.21
N THR A 76 35.21 19.62 -18.67
CA THR A 76 35.65 20.73 -17.79
C THR A 76 36.14 20.26 -16.43
N TRP A 77 35.64 19.14 -15.91
CA TRP A 77 36.09 18.58 -14.62
C TRP A 77 37.45 17.89 -14.69
N VAL A 78 37.76 17.22 -15.80
CA VAL A 78 39.02 16.47 -15.98
C VAL A 78 40.21 17.37 -16.32
N LYS A 79 39.95 18.55 -16.89
CA LYS A 79 40.99 19.48 -17.34
C LYS A 79 41.46 20.48 -16.28
N LYS A 80 40.93 20.42 -15.06
CA LYS A 80 41.38 21.24 -13.93
C LYS A 80 42.47 20.52 -13.15
#